data_AF-A0A538DLZ9-F1
#
_entry.id   AF-A0A538DLZ9-F1
#
_cell.length_a   1.000
_cell.length_b   1.000
_cell.length_c   1.000
_cell.angle_alpha   90.00
_cell.angle_beta   90.00
_cell.angle_gamma   90.00
#
_symmetry.space_group_name_H-M   'P 1'
#
loop_
_entity.id
_entity.type
_entity.pdbx_description
1 polymer ?
#
loop_
_entity_poly.entity_id
_entity_poly.type
_entity_poly.pdbx_seq_one_letter_code
_entity_poly.pdbx_strand_id
1 'polypeptide(L)'
;MRGRAGVVIATPIRRRRPIWPRGRLYAVREKWAWLSALGAGDEVVPAADGGSVWVKRYARLRPARSCTLRQVRLDGRVMRAPRAFRCALTIYPGGALGLGVSPTRVIDPVTGRTVLRTRSPILAVAGREVVLEERAQDRAGEEFGLLDSATGAERRIGWPSTGGALEYSSLAVSPPLVAVGFASPIGRQVWDVWVLNTETATLTELPDMPAFVAVKRANMTWTRDGRLVLLAESAGKDVVAVWQPGQKRLKVKTVRLPGRRNAGSDAFAILGS
;
A
#
# COMPACT_ATOMS: atom_id res chain seq x y z
N MET A 1 12.32 -7.45 -21.04
CA MET A 1 12.15 -6.10 -20.47
C MET A 1 12.23 -6.22 -18.95
N ARG A 2 13.25 -5.63 -18.32
CA ARG A 2 13.60 -5.83 -16.90
C ARG A 2 13.30 -4.58 -16.07
N GLY A 3 12.97 -4.85 -14.81
CA GLY A 3 12.67 -4.04 -13.64
C GLY A 3 12.47 -2.52 -13.60
N ARG A 4 11.34 -2.11 -13.00
CA ARG A 4 10.96 -0.70 -12.80
C ARG A 4 10.55 -0.47 -11.34
N ALA A 5 11.42 0.11 -10.52
CA ALA A 5 11.10 0.56 -9.18
C ALA A 5 10.95 2.08 -9.08
N GLY A 6 10.22 2.54 -8.05
CA GLY A 6 9.95 3.95 -7.78
C GLY A 6 9.73 4.14 -6.28
N VAL A 7 10.68 4.76 -5.58
CA VAL A 7 10.59 5.04 -4.15
C VAL A 7 10.28 6.52 -3.94
N VAL A 8 9.13 6.81 -3.37
CA VAL A 8 8.74 8.17 -3.09
C VAL A 8 9.16 8.54 -1.67
N ILE A 9 10.18 9.39 -1.56
CA ILE A 9 10.69 9.90 -0.29
C ILE A 9 9.96 11.21 0.03
N ALA A 10 9.19 11.25 1.11
CA ALA A 10 8.73 12.50 1.70
C ALA A 10 9.71 12.88 2.82
N THR A 11 10.66 13.78 2.56
CA THR A 11 11.52 14.32 3.62
C THR A 11 10.74 15.33 4.48
N PRO A 12 10.65 15.15 5.81
CA PRO A 12 10.20 16.22 6.67
C PRO A 12 11.30 17.28 6.78
N ILE A 13 11.07 18.47 6.22
CA ILE A 13 11.86 19.64 6.59
C ILE A 13 11.44 19.98 8.03
N ARG A 14 12.35 19.79 9.00
CA ARG A 14 12.16 20.19 10.40
C ARG A 14 11.59 21.62 10.46
N ARG A 15 10.32 21.77 10.83
CA ARG A 15 9.73 23.04 11.27
C ARG A 15 8.80 22.79 12.46
N ARG A 16 8.87 23.69 13.44
CA ARG A 16 8.11 23.69 14.71
C ARG A 16 6.57 23.87 14.55
N ARG A 17 5.93 23.45 13.46
CA ARG A 17 4.46 23.54 13.28
C ARG A 17 3.86 22.30 12.59
N PRO A 18 2.64 21.86 12.99
CA PRO A 18 2.02 20.60 12.60
C PRO A 18 1.30 20.68 11.24
N ILE A 19 1.99 21.11 10.18
CA ILE A 19 1.40 21.20 8.84
C ILE A 19 2.31 20.48 7.85
N TRP A 20 1.90 19.27 7.48
CA TRP A 20 2.29 18.39 6.35
C TRP A 20 3.57 18.82 5.59
N PRO A 21 4.67 18.04 5.68
CA PRO A 21 5.90 18.38 4.99
C PRO A 21 5.76 18.18 3.47
N ARG A 22 6.14 19.20 2.70
CA ARG A 22 6.33 19.09 1.25
C ARG A 22 7.49 18.13 0.97
N GLY A 23 7.20 16.99 0.34
CA GLY A 23 8.21 16.05 -0.12
C GLY A 23 8.66 16.31 -1.56
N ARG A 24 9.95 16.13 -1.83
CA ARG A 24 10.43 15.92 -3.21
C ARG A 24 10.37 14.42 -3.51
N LEU A 25 9.53 14.06 -4.45
CA LEU A 25 9.29 12.68 -4.83
C LEU A 25 10.30 12.27 -5.91
N TYR A 26 10.82 11.06 -5.81
CA TYR A 26 11.72 10.47 -6.79
C TYR A 26 11.21 9.08 -7.18
N ALA A 27 11.71 8.56 -8.28
CA ALA A 27 11.63 7.16 -8.65
C ALA A 27 13.06 6.62 -8.78
N VAL A 28 13.26 5.37 -8.38
CA VAL A 28 14.58 4.72 -8.37
C VAL A 28 14.48 3.45 -9.21
N ARG A 29 15.10 3.43 -10.38
CA ARG A 29 15.10 2.30 -11.31
C ARG A 29 16.47 1.62 -11.34
N GLU A 30 16.49 0.30 -11.53
CA GLU A 30 17.66 -0.60 -11.68
C GLU A 30 18.84 -0.37 -10.72
N LYS A 31 19.10 -1.28 -9.77
CA LYS A 31 20.33 -1.27 -8.92
C LYS A 31 20.78 0.12 -8.41
N TRP A 32 19.85 1.03 -8.13
CA TRP A 32 20.13 2.42 -7.73
C TRP A 32 20.80 3.31 -8.81
N ALA A 33 20.94 2.85 -10.04
CA ALA A 33 21.65 3.54 -11.11
C ALA A 33 20.84 4.69 -11.73
N TRP A 34 19.51 4.65 -11.65
CA TRP A 34 18.65 5.66 -12.30
C TRP A 34 17.66 6.28 -11.33
N LEU A 35 18.00 7.46 -10.80
CA LEU A 35 17.11 8.32 -10.04
C LEU A 35 16.37 9.27 -10.99
N SER A 36 15.03 9.31 -10.94
CA SER A 36 14.22 10.24 -11.72
C SER A 36 13.39 11.09 -10.77
N ALA A 37 13.52 12.42 -10.86
CA ALA A 37 12.70 13.32 -10.06
C ALA A 37 11.24 13.29 -10.57
N LEU A 38 10.30 13.01 -9.67
CA LEU A 38 8.86 13.08 -9.96
C LEU A 38 8.28 14.45 -9.58
N GLY A 39 9.07 15.29 -8.91
CA GLY A 39 8.72 16.65 -8.49
C GLY A 39 8.13 16.70 -7.08
N ALA A 40 7.43 17.79 -6.76
CA ALA A 40 6.85 17.97 -5.42
C ALA A 40 5.52 17.22 -5.26
N GLY A 41 5.26 16.71 -4.05
CA GLY A 41 3.98 16.14 -3.67
C GLY A 41 3.88 15.91 -2.17
N ASP A 42 2.66 15.68 -1.71
CA ASP A 42 2.34 15.45 -0.30
C ASP A 42 1.79 14.03 -0.08
N GLU A 43 1.06 13.47 -1.06
CA GLU A 43 0.62 12.07 -1.08
C GLU A 43 0.89 11.46 -2.46
N VAL A 44 1.16 10.16 -2.49
CA VAL A 44 1.51 9.42 -3.70
C VAL A 44 0.96 8.00 -3.67
N VAL A 45 0.42 7.53 -4.79
CA VAL A 45 -0.04 6.16 -4.93
C VAL A 45 0.27 5.62 -6.32
N PRO A 46 0.55 4.31 -6.47
CA PRO A 46 0.69 3.68 -7.78
C PRO A 46 -0.59 3.84 -8.61
N ALA A 47 -0.42 4.07 -9.92
CA ALA A 47 -1.51 3.96 -10.88
C ALA A 47 -1.68 2.50 -11.34
N ALA A 48 -2.86 2.18 -11.87
CA ALA A 48 -3.21 0.85 -12.38
C ALA A 48 -2.26 0.34 -13.48
N ASP A 49 -1.62 1.24 -14.23
CA ASP A 49 -0.70 0.88 -15.32
C ASP A 49 0.63 0.30 -14.84
N GLY A 50 0.89 0.33 -13.52
CA GLY A 50 2.14 -0.11 -12.91
C GLY A 50 3.38 0.66 -13.39
N GLY A 51 3.24 1.74 -14.15
CA GLY A 51 4.32 2.51 -14.77
C GLY A 51 4.28 4.00 -14.40
N SER A 52 3.26 4.43 -13.68
CA SER A 52 3.08 5.80 -13.22
C SER A 52 2.52 5.85 -11.79
N VAL A 53 2.52 7.06 -11.24
CA VAL A 53 1.96 7.36 -9.91
C VAL A 53 1.01 8.55 -10.01
N TRP A 54 -0.01 8.53 -9.16
CA TRP A 54 -0.84 9.68 -8.86
C TRP A 54 -0.22 10.45 -7.71
N VAL A 55 -0.05 11.76 -7.90
CA VAL A 55 0.55 12.67 -6.92
C VAL A 55 -0.46 13.73 -6.55
N LYS A 56 -0.84 13.76 -5.27
CA LYS A 56 -1.65 14.84 -4.69
C LYS A 56 -0.72 15.87 -4.05
N ARG A 57 -1.04 17.15 -4.27
CA ARG A 57 -0.28 18.28 -3.73
C ARG A 57 -1.21 19.35 -3.16
N TYR A 58 -0.90 19.85 -1.97
CA TYR A 58 -1.53 21.02 -1.37
C TYR A 58 -0.90 22.31 -1.93
N ALA A 59 -1.63 23.02 -2.79
CA ALA A 59 -1.27 24.34 -3.27
C ALA A 59 -1.62 25.39 -2.21
N ARG A 60 -0.63 26.19 -1.80
CA ARG A 60 -0.84 27.33 -0.91
C ARG A 60 -1.05 28.58 -1.77
N LEU A 61 -2.26 28.76 -2.28
CA LEU A 61 -2.70 30.08 -2.74
C LEU A 61 -3.69 30.57 -1.69
N ARG A 62 -3.29 31.54 -0.85
CA ARG A 62 -4.24 32.17 0.06
C ARG A 62 -5.32 32.89 -0.77
N PRO A 63 -6.59 32.89 -0.34
CA PRO A 63 -7.09 32.46 0.98
C PRO A 63 -7.56 31.00 1.05
N ALA A 64 -7.72 30.29 -0.07
CA ALA A 64 -8.33 28.95 -0.09
C ALA A 64 -7.29 27.81 -0.17
N ARG A 65 -7.48 26.75 0.64
CA ARG A 65 -6.73 25.50 0.46
C ARG A 65 -7.11 24.91 -0.90
N SER A 66 -6.20 24.98 -1.87
CA SER A 66 -6.35 24.29 -3.15
C SER A 66 -5.49 23.04 -3.14
N CYS A 67 -6.01 21.94 -3.65
CA CYS A 67 -5.22 20.75 -3.89
C CYS A 67 -5.22 20.44 -5.37
N THR A 68 -4.15 19.80 -5.80
CA THR A 68 -4.00 19.36 -7.18
C THR A 68 -3.68 17.88 -7.22
N LEU A 69 -4.17 17.22 -8.25
CA LEU A 69 -3.82 15.84 -8.58
C LEU A 69 -3.16 15.82 -9.95
N ARG A 70 -2.07 15.08 -10.08
CA ARG A 70 -1.37 14.87 -11.36
C ARG A 70 -0.92 13.42 -11.50
N GLN A 71 -0.68 13.00 -12.72
CA GLN A 71 -0.14 11.68 -13.02
C GLN A 71 1.27 11.83 -13.60
N VAL A 72 2.24 11.10 -13.04
CA VAL A 72 3.66 11.18 -13.42
C VAL A 72 4.19 9.78 -13.66
N ARG A 73 4.84 9.55 -14.80
CA ARG A 73 5.56 8.30 -15.07
C ARG A 73 6.75 8.16 -14.13
N LEU A 74 7.18 6.92 -13.90
CA LEU A 74 8.38 6.64 -13.12
C LEU A 74 9.68 7.15 -13.77
N ASP A 75 9.66 7.66 -15.00
CA ASP A 75 10.77 8.37 -15.64
C ASP A 75 10.75 9.89 -15.40
N GLY A 76 9.78 10.39 -14.62
CA GLY A 76 9.61 11.82 -14.32
C GLY A 76 8.72 12.58 -15.31
N ARG A 77 8.32 11.97 -16.43
CA ARG A 77 7.44 12.64 -17.40
C ARG A 77 6.03 12.79 -16.86
N VAL A 78 5.50 14.01 -16.90
CA VAL A 78 4.11 14.30 -16.52
C VAL A 78 3.20 13.75 -17.61
N MET A 79 2.34 12.78 -17.27
CA MET A 79 1.31 12.25 -18.18
C MET A 79 0.06 13.11 -18.16
N ARG A 80 -0.26 13.67 -16.99
CA ARG A 80 -1.42 14.54 -16.80
C ARG A 80 -1.02 15.73 -15.96
N ALA A 81 -1.30 16.91 -16.49
CA ALA A 81 -1.04 18.16 -15.81
C ALA A 81 -1.79 18.24 -14.47
N PRO A 82 -1.28 19.01 -13.49
CA PRO A 82 -1.97 19.24 -12.23
C PRO A 82 -3.36 19.82 -12.49
N ARG A 83 -4.39 19.17 -11.93
CA ARG A 83 -5.78 19.63 -11.97
C ARG A 83 -6.33 19.80 -10.57
N ALA A 84 -7.32 20.66 -10.40
CA ALA A 84 -7.96 20.87 -9.10
C ALA A 84 -8.47 19.54 -8.52
N PHE A 85 -8.24 19.34 -7.23
CA PHE A 85 -8.63 18.15 -6.48
C PHE A 85 -9.08 18.55 -5.07
N ARG A 86 -9.99 17.79 -4.48
CA ARG A 86 -10.51 18.10 -3.14
C ARG A 86 -9.47 17.78 -2.09
N CYS A 87 -9.09 18.77 -1.28
CA CYS A 87 -8.06 18.59 -0.25
C CYS A 87 -8.43 17.59 0.85
N ALA A 88 -9.72 17.51 1.19
CA ALA A 88 -10.22 16.63 2.24
C ALA A 88 -10.14 15.14 1.89
N LEU A 89 -9.94 14.79 0.62
CA LEU A 89 -9.85 13.39 0.19
C LEU A 89 -8.40 12.91 0.31
N THR A 90 -8.11 11.95 1.18
CA THR A 90 -6.86 11.17 1.15
C THR A 90 -6.83 10.29 -0.10
N ILE A 91 -5.66 9.95 -0.61
CA ILE A 91 -5.55 9.00 -1.73
C ILE A 91 -4.95 7.67 -1.30
N TYR A 92 -5.48 6.56 -1.81
CA TYR A 92 -4.92 5.22 -1.65
C TYR A 92 -5.10 4.39 -2.93
N PRO A 93 -4.34 3.28 -3.13
CA PRO A 93 -4.45 2.47 -4.34
C PRO A 93 -5.85 1.90 -4.52
N GLY A 94 -6.53 2.27 -5.63
CA GLY A 94 -7.81 1.69 -6.04
C GLY A 94 -7.66 0.58 -7.09
N GLY A 95 -6.43 0.11 -7.32
CA GLY A 95 -6.13 -0.92 -8.32
C GLY A 95 -6.63 -0.54 -9.72
N ALA A 96 -7.22 -1.51 -10.42
CA ALA A 96 -7.77 -1.31 -11.76
C ALA A 96 -9.02 -0.41 -11.79
N LEU A 97 -9.69 -0.21 -10.65
CA LEU A 97 -10.91 0.62 -10.54
C LEU A 97 -10.61 2.12 -10.47
N GLY A 98 -9.36 2.51 -10.21
CA GLY A 98 -8.92 3.90 -10.19
C GLY A 98 -8.27 4.30 -8.87
N LEU A 99 -8.78 5.37 -8.27
CA LEU A 99 -8.20 6.00 -7.08
C LEU A 99 -9.15 5.93 -5.90
N GLY A 100 -8.72 5.27 -4.82
CA GLY A 100 -9.41 5.33 -3.54
C GLY A 100 -9.31 6.72 -2.94
N VAL A 101 -10.44 7.29 -2.49
CA VAL A 101 -10.50 8.69 -1.98
C VAL A 101 -11.12 8.84 -0.59
N SER A 102 -11.76 7.78 -0.11
CA SER A 102 -12.27 7.62 1.25
C SER A 102 -12.43 6.12 1.47
N PRO A 103 -12.43 5.59 2.71
CA PRO A 103 -12.47 4.15 2.95
C PRO A 103 -13.55 3.38 2.16
N THR A 104 -14.66 4.01 1.77
CA THR A 104 -15.77 3.35 1.05
C THR A 104 -15.95 3.83 -0.41
N ARG A 105 -14.95 4.46 -1.02
CA ARG A 105 -15.12 5.07 -2.35
C ARG A 105 -13.88 5.04 -3.23
N VAL A 106 -14.10 4.61 -4.47
CA VAL A 106 -13.13 4.71 -5.58
C VAL A 106 -13.69 5.64 -6.65
N ILE A 107 -12.82 6.50 -7.19
CA ILE A 107 -13.15 7.39 -8.30
C ILE A 107 -12.27 7.08 -9.51
N ASP A 108 -12.77 7.46 -10.69
CA ASP A 108 -11.94 7.63 -11.85
C ASP A 108 -11.08 8.89 -11.64
N PRO A 109 -9.74 8.76 -11.57
CA PRO A 109 -8.84 9.88 -11.31
C PRO A 109 -8.65 10.82 -12.51
N VAL A 110 -9.31 10.57 -13.65
CA VAL A 110 -9.35 11.42 -14.85
C VAL A 110 -10.66 12.18 -14.93
N THR A 111 -11.81 11.54 -14.70
CA THR A 111 -13.10 12.25 -14.76
C THR A 111 -13.55 12.79 -13.41
N GLY A 112 -13.03 12.25 -12.31
CA GLY A 112 -13.47 12.56 -10.95
C GLY A 112 -14.80 11.91 -10.55
N ARG A 113 -15.40 11.11 -11.45
CA ARG A 113 -16.65 10.40 -11.18
C ARG A 113 -16.40 9.25 -10.20
N THR A 114 -17.35 9.02 -9.30
CA THR A 114 -17.37 7.80 -8.48
C THR A 114 -17.55 6.59 -9.37
N VAL A 115 -16.62 5.64 -9.28
CA VAL A 115 -16.67 4.35 -9.98
C VAL A 115 -17.24 3.28 -9.06
N LEU A 116 -16.92 3.33 -7.78
CA LEU A 116 -17.41 2.40 -6.77
C LEU A 116 -17.73 3.12 -5.47
N ARG A 117 -18.84 2.73 -4.85
CA ARG A 117 -19.19 3.11 -3.48
C ARG A 117 -19.68 1.87 -2.74
N THR A 118 -19.09 1.62 -1.57
CA THR A 118 -19.43 0.48 -0.72
C THR A 118 -20.04 0.96 0.60
N ARG A 119 -20.63 0.03 1.36
CA ARG A 119 -21.07 0.28 2.74
C ARG A 119 -19.93 0.01 3.72
N SER A 120 -19.17 -1.03 3.47
CA SER A 120 -18.02 -1.50 4.25
C SER A 120 -16.71 -0.85 3.77
N PRO A 121 -15.73 -0.58 4.65
CA PRO A 121 -14.40 -0.11 4.24
C PRO A 121 -13.74 -1.03 3.22
N ILE A 122 -13.10 -0.43 2.22
CA ILE A 122 -12.31 -1.08 1.19
C ILE A 122 -10.88 -1.22 1.71
N LEU A 123 -10.42 -2.46 1.84
CA LEU A 123 -9.04 -2.78 2.18
C LEU A 123 -8.16 -2.77 0.93
N ALA A 124 -8.61 -3.46 -0.12
CA ALA A 124 -7.84 -3.64 -1.34
C ALA A 124 -8.74 -3.80 -2.57
N VAL A 125 -8.16 -3.54 -3.75
CA VAL A 125 -8.78 -3.83 -5.05
C VAL A 125 -7.82 -4.73 -5.83
N ALA A 126 -8.16 -6.01 -5.94
CA ALA A 126 -7.37 -7.03 -6.63
C ALA A 126 -8.04 -7.41 -7.97
N GLY A 127 -7.65 -6.71 -9.03
CA GLY A 127 -8.31 -6.89 -10.33
C GLY A 127 -9.73 -6.35 -10.28
N ARG A 128 -10.72 -7.24 -10.44
CA ARG A 128 -12.16 -6.91 -10.32
C ARG A 128 -12.72 -7.12 -8.92
N GLU A 129 -12.00 -7.85 -8.07
CA GLU A 129 -12.43 -8.18 -6.72
C GLU A 129 -12.04 -7.05 -5.77
N VAL A 130 -12.99 -6.64 -4.95
CA VAL A 130 -12.83 -5.60 -3.94
C VAL A 130 -12.90 -6.28 -2.58
N VAL A 131 -11.80 -6.21 -1.84
CA VAL A 131 -11.70 -6.76 -0.48
C VAL A 131 -12.25 -5.73 0.48
N LEU A 132 -13.25 -6.12 1.24
CA LEU A 132 -13.96 -5.31 2.22
C LEU A 132 -13.68 -5.81 3.63
N GLU A 133 -13.61 -4.88 4.57
CA GLU A 133 -13.64 -5.17 6.01
C GLU A 133 -15.09 -5.17 6.48
N GLU A 134 -15.65 -6.34 6.73
CA GLU A 134 -17.03 -6.50 7.15
C GLU A 134 -17.12 -6.86 8.63
N ARG A 135 -18.27 -6.52 9.21
CA ARG A 135 -18.65 -7.02 10.53
C ARG A 135 -19.53 -8.25 10.33
N ALA A 136 -19.26 -9.34 11.06
CA ALA A 136 -20.09 -10.54 10.99
C ALA A 136 -21.54 -10.21 11.35
N GLN A 137 -22.48 -10.78 10.59
CA GLN A 137 -23.93 -10.51 10.74
C GLN A 137 -24.52 -11.06 12.06
N ASP A 138 -23.89 -12.08 12.64
CA ASP A 138 -24.37 -12.87 13.78
C ASP A 138 -23.62 -12.58 15.11
N ARG A 139 -22.87 -11.46 15.16
CA ARG A 139 -21.99 -11.06 16.29
C ARG A 139 -20.74 -11.92 16.47
N ALA A 140 -20.39 -12.81 15.53
CA ALA A 140 -19.21 -13.68 15.60
C ALA A 140 -17.88 -13.02 15.15
N GLY A 141 -17.71 -11.70 15.35
CA GLY A 141 -16.45 -11.00 15.07
C GLY A 141 -16.42 -10.26 13.73
N GLU A 142 -15.23 -10.16 13.14
CA GLU A 142 -14.96 -9.50 11.85
C GLU A 142 -15.02 -10.55 10.71
N GLU A 143 -15.22 -10.13 9.46
CA GLU A 143 -15.17 -10.97 8.25
C GLU A 143 -14.51 -10.19 7.11
N PHE A 144 -13.98 -10.89 6.13
CA PHE A 144 -13.66 -10.26 4.83
C PHE A 144 -14.82 -10.43 3.86
N GLY A 145 -15.22 -9.33 3.24
CA GLY A 145 -16.10 -9.34 2.08
C GLY A 145 -15.28 -9.33 0.78
N LEU A 146 -15.71 -10.10 -0.21
CA LEU A 146 -15.22 -10.04 -1.58
C LEU A 146 -16.37 -9.60 -2.48
N LEU A 147 -16.28 -8.37 -2.96
CA LEU A 147 -17.24 -7.79 -3.90
C LEU A 147 -16.68 -7.82 -5.31
N ASP A 148 -17.35 -8.54 -6.21
CA ASP A 148 -17.10 -8.43 -7.64
C ASP A 148 -17.65 -7.10 -8.15
N SER A 149 -16.75 -6.19 -8.53
CA SER A 149 -17.11 -4.82 -8.94
C SER A 149 -17.89 -4.72 -10.24
N ALA A 150 -17.94 -5.77 -11.07
CA ALA A 150 -18.64 -5.77 -12.34
C ALA A 150 -20.09 -6.26 -12.19
N THR A 151 -20.31 -7.25 -11.34
CA THR A 151 -21.60 -7.92 -11.15
C THR A 151 -22.32 -7.49 -9.87
N GLY A 152 -21.59 -6.96 -8.89
CA GLY A 152 -22.10 -6.67 -7.56
C GLY A 152 -22.26 -7.90 -6.67
N ALA A 153 -21.80 -9.08 -7.11
CA ALA A 153 -21.86 -10.30 -6.30
C ALA A 153 -20.90 -10.19 -5.11
N GLU A 154 -21.36 -10.62 -3.93
CA GLU A 154 -20.58 -10.59 -2.69
C GLU A 154 -20.37 -12.01 -2.15
N ARG A 155 -19.15 -12.28 -1.70
CA ARG A 155 -18.76 -13.50 -0.98
C ARG A 155 -18.12 -13.13 0.34
N ARG A 156 -18.20 -14.01 1.33
CA ARG A 156 -17.61 -13.79 2.65
C ARG A 156 -16.56 -14.83 2.98
N ILE A 157 -15.59 -14.39 3.76
CA ILE A 157 -14.49 -15.20 4.24
C ILE A 157 -14.35 -14.92 5.73
N GLY A 158 -14.33 -16.00 6.51
CA GLY A 158 -14.13 -15.92 7.94
C GLY A 158 -12.81 -15.23 8.28
N TRP A 159 -12.82 -14.43 9.34
CA TRP A 159 -11.62 -13.78 9.82
C TRP A 159 -10.63 -14.80 10.38
N PRO A 160 -9.32 -14.66 10.08
CA PRO A 160 -8.30 -15.57 10.58
C PRO A 160 -8.12 -15.41 12.10
N SER A 161 -7.62 -16.46 12.75
CA SER A 161 -7.08 -16.33 14.11
C SER A 161 -5.65 -15.80 14.00
N THR A 162 -5.42 -14.56 14.42
CA THR A 162 -4.16 -13.85 14.16
C THR A 162 -3.42 -13.43 15.41
N GLY A 163 -2.15 -13.07 15.25
CA GLY A 163 -1.31 -12.53 16.32
C GLY A 163 -1.61 -11.08 16.76
N GLY A 164 -2.64 -10.43 16.20
CA GLY A 164 -2.93 -9.02 16.47
C GLY A 164 -4.09 -8.41 15.68
N ALA A 165 -4.18 -7.08 15.65
CA ALA A 165 -5.22 -6.36 14.91
C ALA A 165 -4.80 -6.07 13.47
N LEU A 166 -5.76 -5.86 12.57
CA LEU A 166 -5.49 -5.49 11.18
C LEU A 166 -4.66 -4.19 11.10
N GLU A 167 -3.58 -4.21 10.31
CA GLU A 167 -2.74 -3.05 10.05
C GLU A 167 -2.95 -2.55 8.61
N TYR A 168 -3.73 -1.48 8.43
CA TYR A 168 -4.01 -0.90 7.10
C TYR A 168 -2.75 -0.43 6.33
N SER A 169 -1.65 -0.20 7.04
CA SER A 169 -0.34 0.13 6.44
C SER A 169 0.40 -1.08 5.87
N SER A 170 -0.07 -2.29 6.20
CA SER A 170 0.49 -3.59 5.83
C SER A 170 -0.46 -4.31 4.87
N LEU A 171 -0.73 -3.67 3.73
CA LEU A 171 -1.52 -4.24 2.64
C LEU A 171 -0.69 -4.24 1.36
N ALA A 172 -0.64 -5.38 0.68
CA ALA A 172 0.04 -5.51 -0.60
C ALA A 172 -0.81 -6.30 -1.59
N VAL A 173 -0.96 -5.77 -2.81
CA VAL A 173 -1.82 -6.36 -3.83
C VAL A 173 -1.01 -6.80 -5.06
N SER A 174 -1.22 -8.04 -5.50
CA SER A 174 -0.81 -8.58 -6.81
C SER A 174 -1.94 -9.50 -7.29
N PRO A 175 -2.91 -9.00 -8.06
CA PRO A 175 -4.12 -9.75 -8.40
C PRO A 175 -3.78 -11.15 -8.95
N PRO A 176 -4.46 -12.21 -8.48
CA PRO A 176 -5.63 -12.21 -7.58
C PRO A 176 -5.28 -12.23 -6.07
N LEU A 177 -4.02 -12.00 -5.70
CA LEU A 177 -3.54 -12.13 -4.33
C LEU A 177 -3.50 -10.80 -3.59
N VAL A 178 -3.92 -10.82 -2.33
CA VAL A 178 -3.78 -9.72 -1.37
C VAL A 178 -3.07 -10.25 -0.13
N ALA A 179 -1.91 -9.68 0.20
CA ALA A 179 -1.26 -9.93 1.47
C ALA A 179 -1.75 -8.91 2.50
N VAL A 180 -2.16 -9.42 3.66
CA VAL A 180 -2.80 -8.68 4.75
C VAL A 180 -2.00 -8.90 6.02
N GLY A 181 -1.56 -7.80 6.64
CA GLY A 181 -0.79 -7.84 7.87
C GLY A 181 -1.64 -7.55 9.10
N PHE A 182 -1.42 -8.33 10.14
CA PHE A 182 -1.97 -8.16 11.47
C PHE A 182 -0.82 -7.95 12.45
N ALA A 183 -1.00 -7.07 13.43
CA ALA A 183 0.06 -6.80 14.37
C ALA A 183 -0.42 -6.51 15.78
N SER A 184 0.43 -6.87 16.74
CA SER A 184 0.32 -6.44 18.12
C SER A 184 1.57 -5.62 18.47
N PRO A 185 1.46 -4.29 18.66
CA PRO A 185 2.60 -3.45 19.00
C PRO A 185 2.93 -3.46 20.50
N ILE A 186 2.13 -4.13 21.33
CA ILE A 186 2.24 -4.15 22.79
C ILE A 186 3.05 -5.36 23.23
N GLY A 187 3.95 -5.17 24.22
CA GLY A 187 4.77 -6.25 24.75
C GLY A 187 5.76 -6.78 23.72
N ARG A 188 5.82 -8.12 23.56
CA ARG A 188 6.62 -8.75 22.51
C ARG A 188 5.90 -8.53 21.18
N GLN A 189 6.39 -7.58 20.39
CA GLN A 189 5.75 -7.20 19.13
C GLN A 189 5.66 -8.38 18.16
N VAL A 190 4.45 -8.58 17.62
CA VAL A 190 4.13 -9.65 16.67
C VAL A 190 3.63 -9.02 15.39
N TRP A 191 4.09 -9.57 14.26
CA TRP A 191 3.53 -9.32 12.95
C TRP A 191 3.17 -10.66 12.32
N ASP A 192 1.93 -10.76 11.86
CA ASP A 192 1.34 -11.95 11.30
C ASP A 192 0.78 -11.61 9.92
N VAL A 193 1.17 -12.35 8.89
CA VAL A 193 0.83 -12.04 7.50
C VAL A 193 0.05 -13.18 6.91
N TRP A 194 -1.10 -12.86 6.34
CA TRP A 194 -1.97 -13.80 5.63
C TRP A 194 -2.07 -13.39 4.17
N VAL A 195 -2.23 -14.38 3.29
CA VAL A 195 -2.45 -14.18 1.85
C VAL A 195 -3.85 -14.63 1.51
N LEU A 196 -4.66 -13.67 1.05
CA LEU A 196 -5.98 -13.88 0.50
C LEU A 196 -5.88 -14.08 -1.01
N ASN A 197 -6.36 -15.22 -1.50
CA ASN A 197 -6.65 -15.41 -2.92
C ASN A 197 -8.12 -15.03 -3.18
N THR A 198 -8.33 -13.94 -3.92
CA THR A 198 -9.67 -13.41 -4.17
C THR A 198 -10.47 -14.23 -5.18
N GLU A 199 -9.82 -15.02 -6.03
CA GLU A 199 -10.54 -15.91 -6.96
C GLU A 199 -11.16 -17.09 -6.21
N THR A 200 -10.35 -17.78 -5.41
CA THR A 200 -10.76 -18.98 -4.66
C THR A 200 -11.44 -18.67 -3.32
N ALA A 201 -11.43 -17.40 -2.89
CA ALA A 201 -11.89 -16.97 -1.57
C ALA A 201 -11.19 -17.73 -0.43
N THR A 202 -9.90 -18.07 -0.62
CA THR A 202 -9.11 -18.80 0.38
C THR A 202 -8.12 -17.89 1.05
N LEU A 203 -8.09 -17.93 2.36
CA LEU A 203 -7.13 -17.23 3.19
C LEU A 203 -6.10 -18.24 3.72
N THR A 204 -4.81 -17.92 3.60
CA THR A 204 -3.73 -18.82 4.04
C THR A 204 -2.67 -18.02 4.77
N GLU A 205 -2.28 -18.49 5.96
CA GLU A 205 -1.19 -17.89 6.72
C GLU A 205 0.10 -18.01 5.91
N LEU A 206 0.87 -16.92 5.85
CA LEU A 206 2.15 -16.93 5.17
C LEU A 206 3.11 -17.85 5.95
N PRO A 207 3.93 -18.68 5.28
CA PRO A 207 4.87 -19.54 5.99
C PRO A 207 5.76 -18.78 6.97
N ASP A 208 6.11 -19.44 8.07
CA ASP A 208 6.97 -18.90 9.14
C ASP A 208 6.37 -17.69 9.89
N MET A 209 5.04 -17.47 9.79
CA MET A 209 4.26 -16.57 10.65
C MET A 209 3.63 -17.31 11.84
N PRO A 210 3.24 -16.60 12.91
CA PRO A 210 3.53 -15.18 13.17
C PRO A 210 5.01 -14.93 13.50
N ALA A 211 5.53 -13.75 13.14
CA ALA A 211 6.92 -13.37 13.35
C ALA A 211 7.09 -12.29 14.43
N PHE A 212 8.17 -12.38 15.20
CA PHE A 212 8.52 -11.37 16.21
C PHE A 212 9.44 -10.31 15.62
N VAL A 213 8.88 -9.14 15.33
CA VAL A 213 9.55 -8.04 14.65
C VAL A 213 9.14 -6.70 15.26
N ALA A 214 9.95 -5.67 15.06
CA ALA A 214 9.51 -4.30 15.34
C ALA A 214 8.47 -3.88 14.30
N VAL A 215 7.18 -4.00 14.64
CA VAL A 215 6.01 -3.77 13.75
C VAL A 215 6.08 -2.40 13.08
N LYS A 216 6.47 -1.37 13.82
CA LYS A 216 6.63 0.01 13.29
C LYS A 216 7.73 0.14 12.21
N ARG A 217 8.51 -0.92 11.99
CA ARG A 217 9.61 -1.03 11.02
C ARG A 217 9.38 -2.19 10.04
N ALA A 218 8.19 -2.79 10.04
CA ALA A 218 7.77 -3.83 9.13
C ALA A 218 6.93 -3.24 7.99
N ASN A 219 7.12 -3.76 6.78
CA ASN A 219 6.27 -3.49 5.64
C ASN A 219 6.42 -4.63 4.62
N MET A 220 5.50 -4.72 3.67
CA MET A 220 5.53 -5.72 2.62
C MET A 220 4.98 -5.19 1.31
N THR A 221 5.37 -5.84 0.22
CA THR A 221 4.87 -5.49 -1.10
C THR A 221 5.15 -6.61 -2.09
N TRP A 222 4.34 -6.67 -3.15
CA TRP A 222 4.52 -7.62 -4.23
C TRP A 222 5.45 -7.07 -5.31
N THR A 223 6.30 -7.94 -5.83
CA THR A 223 7.04 -7.67 -7.05
C THR A 223 6.22 -8.01 -8.28
N ARG A 224 6.61 -7.46 -9.44
CA ARG A 224 5.93 -7.75 -10.72
C ARG A 224 6.06 -9.22 -11.13
N ASP A 225 7.13 -9.90 -10.70
CA ASP A 225 7.31 -11.33 -10.95
C ASP A 225 6.61 -12.21 -9.91
N GLY A 226 5.66 -11.65 -9.14
CA GLY A 226 4.77 -12.41 -8.27
C GLY A 226 5.40 -12.89 -6.96
N ARG A 227 6.47 -12.23 -6.50
CA ARG A 227 7.09 -12.51 -5.19
C ARG A 227 6.62 -11.51 -4.17
N LEU A 228 6.23 -11.97 -2.99
CA LEU A 228 6.01 -11.11 -1.83
C LEU A 228 7.36 -10.83 -1.18
N VAL A 229 7.70 -9.55 -1.00
CA VAL A 229 8.89 -9.12 -0.29
C VAL A 229 8.45 -8.45 1.01
N LEU A 230 9.01 -8.93 2.11
CA LEU A 230 8.81 -8.38 3.44
C LEU A 230 10.14 -7.78 3.88
N LEU A 231 10.09 -6.61 4.50
CA LEU A 231 11.23 -6.05 5.22
C LEU A 231 10.77 -5.71 6.64
N ALA A 232 11.55 -6.13 7.61
CA ALA A 232 11.27 -5.90 9.02
C ALA A 232 12.58 -5.69 9.78
N GLU A 233 12.47 -5.32 11.05
CA GLU A 233 13.58 -5.39 12.00
C GLU A 233 13.29 -6.51 13.00
N SER A 234 14.22 -7.45 13.17
CA SER A 234 14.13 -8.51 14.16
C SER A 234 15.44 -8.63 14.92
N ALA A 235 15.36 -8.74 16.25
CA ALA A 235 16.52 -8.77 17.15
C ALA A 235 17.56 -7.65 16.88
N GLY A 236 17.07 -6.44 16.57
CA GLY A 236 17.90 -5.27 16.27
C GLY A 236 18.61 -5.30 14.91
N LYS A 237 18.25 -6.23 14.02
CA LYS A 237 18.81 -6.35 12.66
C LYS A 237 17.72 -6.19 11.61
N ASP A 238 18.04 -5.51 10.51
CA ASP A 238 17.16 -5.45 9.35
C ASP A 238 17.14 -6.82 8.65
N VAL A 239 15.95 -7.32 8.35
CA VAL A 239 15.75 -8.59 7.64
C VAL A 239 14.86 -8.38 6.43
N VAL A 240 15.27 -8.95 5.30
CA VAL A 240 14.43 -9.07 4.11
C VAL A 240 14.03 -10.52 3.96
N ALA A 241 12.73 -10.77 3.87
CA ALA A 241 12.18 -12.07 3.53
C ALA A 241 11.53 -12.00 2.15
N VAL A 242 11.66 -13.08 1.37
CA VAL A 242 11.03 -13.21 0.06
C VAL A 242 10.27 -14.52 0.02
N TRP A 243 9.05 -14.46 -0.52
CA TRP A 243 8.20 -15.61 -0.73
C TRP A 243 7.53 -15.56 -2.10
N GLN A 244 7.19 -16.71 -2.62
CA GLN A 244 6.38 -16.86 -3.82
C GLN A 244 5.29 -17.90 -3.55
N PRO A 245 4.08 -17.74 -4.10
CA PRO A 245 3.02 -18.74 -4.00
C PRO A 245 3.50 -20.17 -4.25
N GLY A 246 3.12 -21.09 -3.36
CA GLY A 246 3.54 -22.49 -3.36
C GLY A 246 4.83 -22.79 -2.59
N GLN A 247 5.62 -21.79 -2.19
CA GLN A 247 6.78 -22.03 -1.32
C GLN A 247 6.34 -22.32 0.11
N LYS A 248 6.96 -23.33 0.73
CA LYS A 248 6.65 -23.78 2.11
C LYS A 248 7.36 -22.99 3.21
N ARG A 249 8.28 -22.09 2.86
CA ARG A 249 9.14 -21.31 3.76
C ARG A 249 9.46 -19.96 3.16
N LEU A 250 9.69 -18.97 4.02
CA LEU A 250 10.28 -17.69 3.63
C LEU A 250 11.78 -17.86 3.34
N LYS A 251 12.28 -17.20 2.29
CA LYS A 251 13.72 -17.02 2.10
C LYS A 251 14.16 -15.75 2.80
N VAL A 252 14.82 -15.89 3.95
CA VAL A 252 15.20 -14.76 4.81
C VAL A 252 16.67 -14.42 4.67
N LYS A 253 16.98 -13.13 4.64
CA LYS A 253 18.35 -12.61 4.65
C LYS A 253 18.46 -11.38 5.53
N THR A 254 19.44 -11.36 6.43
CA THR A 254 19.82 -10.15 7.15
C THR A 254 20.47 -9.16 6.20
N VAL A 255 20.05 -7.91 6.25
CA VAL A 255 20.60 -6.81 5.44
C VAL A 255 21.06 -5.69 6.36
N ARG A 256 21.80 -4.74 5.80
CA ARG A 256 22.17 -3.50 6.49
C ARG A 256 21.60 -2.34 5.71
N LEU A 257 20.57 -1.69 6.24
CA LEU A 257 19.99 -0.52 5.56
C LEU A 257 20.79 0.74 5.88
N PRO A 258 21.18 1.54 4.87
CA PRO A 258 21.85 2.81 5.10
C PRO A 258 20.90 3.82 5.75
N GLY A 259 21.36 4.52 6.80
CA GLY A 259 20.66 5.70 7.35
C GLY A 259 19.51 5.44 8.34
N ARG A 260 19.21 4.19 8.72
CA ARG A 260 18.02 3.84 9.52
C ARG A 260 18.03 4.27 11.00
N ARG A 261 19.15 4.77 11.53
CA ARG A 261 19.30 5.06 12.98
C ARG A 261 18.33 6.12 13.53
N ASN A 262 17.72 6.95 12.67
CA ASN A 262 16.90 8.10 13.09
C ASN A 262 15.50 8.19 12.43
N ALA A 263 15.05 7.17 11.70
CA ALA A 263 13.76 7.18 11.01
C ALA A 263 12.74 6.30 11.77
N GLY A 264 11.71 6.92 12.33
CA GLY A 264 10.53 6.25 12.86
C GLY A 264 9.45 6.26 11.80
N SER A 265 8.90 5.07 11.50
CA SER A 265 7.92 4.80 10.43
C SER A 265 8.52 4.90 9.02
N ASP A 266 9.07 3.78 8.53
CA ASP A 266 9.48 3.66 7.13
C ASP A 266 8.29 3.18 6.30
N ALA A 267 7.59 4.09 5.64
CA ALA A 267 6.85 3.72 4.44
C ALA A 267 7.88 3.49 3.32
N PHE A 268 8.32 2.25 3.14
CA PHE A 268 9.08 1.86 1.96
C PHE A 268 8.14 1.11 1.01
N ALA A 269 8.02 1.59 -0.22
CA ALA A 269 7.36 0.86 -1.29
C ALA A 269 8.45 0.23 -2.17
N ILE A 270 8.56 -1.10 -2.16
CA ILE A 270 9.34 -1.83 -3.17
C ILE A 270 8.41 -2.07 -4.36
N LEU A 271 8.35 -1.13 -5.30
CA LEU A 271 7.66 -1.39 -6.57
C LEU A 271 8.53 -2.30 -7.43
N GLY A 272 8.32 -3.60 -7.30
CA GLY A 272 8.73 -4.73 -8.15
C GLY A 272 10.03 -4.75 -8.96
N SER A 273 10.78 -5.84 -8.66
CA SER A 273 11.84 -6.58 -9.39
C SER A 273 12.79 -5.81 -10.28
#